data_AF-A0AAU5KMX5-F1
#
_entry.id   AF-A0AAU5KMX5-F1
#
_cell.length_a   1.000
_cell.length_b   1.000
_cell.length_c   1.000
_cell.angle_alpha   90.00
_cell.angle_beta   90.00
_cell.angle_gamma   90.00
#
_symmetry.space_group_name_H-M   'P 1'
#
loop_
_entity.id
_entity.type
_entity.pdbx_description
1 polymer ?
#
loop_
_entity_poly.entity_id
_entity_poly.type
_entity_poly.pdbx_seq_one_letter_code
_entity_poly.pdbx_strand_id
1 'polypeptide(L)'
;MNDRWQLLPDGSVPQLRPVAGGRPAPGVPLTLRPVQDPRATQAGVFDPALKAHPYAYRAADPRFTDPGLGAAWYAARRRAMDLLLAAIADSPWAEALVLRGSVLLSAWFGAQAREPGDLDFVVVPPQWRIEEPRTAEMLDGIARAAEAASHGPVRFTASEAVSEDIWTYDRVPGRRLLLPWRADGLPDGAIQLDFVFNEPLRVPPQPALLPAAEGPATGTAGARLNAASPELSLAWKLMWLVSDAYPQGKDLYDAVLLAESTPLRYQVLRDIFTDGEALYAEHPVEAFTIAELGHTVSVGWEHFASEYPHLARPAEDENENENNDNDNDADDAYDDVPYHLVDRLAAALAPTFAEVDPAALADWWADAWLEQLRPVLAEGGLPALQERLAKAQATFALAHRLTKRLLGPGGPDDAALAELLLSCPAWSYWAGRLREGALTMEWLLR
;
A
#
# COMPACT_ATOMS: atom_id res chain seq x y z
N MET A 1 6.66 13.59 -15.34
CA MET A 1 5.85 13.74 -14.12
C MET A 1 5.93 15.18 -13.65
N ASN A 2 4.82 15.78 -13.22
CA ASN A 2 4.86 17.11 -12.60
C ASN A 2 5.49 16.94 -11.21
N ASP A 3 6.76 17.32 -11.05
CA ASP A 3 7.46 17.40 -9.75
C ASP A 3 6.80 18.45 -8.85
N ARG A 4 5.67 18.08 -8.26
CA ARG A 4 4.95 18.90 -7.27
C ARG A 4 5.54 18.79 -5.87
N TRP A 5 6.42 17.82 -5.63
CA TRP A 5 7.03 17.55 -4.34
C TRP A 5 8.44 18.09 -4.32
N GLN A 6 8.66 19.12 -3.53
CA GLN A 6 9.97 19.75 -3.46
C GLN A 6 10.85 18.93 -2.53
N LEU A 7 12.04 18.53 -2.98
CA LEU A 7 13.13 18.30 -2.05
C LEU A 7 13.35 19.60 -1.27
N LEU A 8 13.78 19.48 -0.01
CA LEU A 8 14.17 20.67 0.73
C LEU A 8 15.29 21.40 -0.02
N PRO A 9 15.46 22.72 0.19
CA PRO A 9 16.35 23.56 -0.62
C PRO A 9 17.81 23.09 -0.74
N ASP A 10 18.27 22.13 0.05
CA ASP A 10 19.62 21.56 0.04
C ASP A 10 19.69 20.07 -0.35
N GLY A 11 18.57 19.42 -0.71
CA GLY A 11 18.50 18.01 -1.09
C GLY A 11 18.72 17.02 0.07
N SER A 12 18.88 17.49 1.30
CA SER A 12 19.04 16.64 2.49
C SER A 12 17.71 16.44 3.22
N VAL A 13 17.53 15.28 3.87
CA VAL A 13 16.53 15.18 4.95
C VAL A 13 16.96 16.20 5.98
N PRO A 14 16.08 17.12 6.38
CA PRO A 14 16.49 18.08 7.37
C PRO A 14 16.75 17.25 8.63
N GLN A 15 17.96 17.33 9.17
CA GLN A 15 18.19 16.96 10.57
C GLN A 15 17.41 17.98 11.41
N LEU A 16 16.08 17.89 11.37
CA LEU A 16 15.17 18.64 12.20
C LEU A 16 15.46 18.12 13.59
N ARG A 17 16.34 18.82 14.31
CA ARG A 17 16.32 18.74 15.76
C ARG A 17 14.88 18.99 16.15
N PRO A 18 14.20 18.02 16.80
CA PRO A 18 12.92 18.32 17.42
C PRO A 18 13.22 19.46 18.39
N VAL A 19 12.77 20.67 18.08
CA VAL A 19 12.65 21.67 19.14
C VAL A 19 11.71 21.00 20.14
N ALA A 20 12.15 20.81 21.38
CA ALA A 20 11.29 20.24 22.42
C ALA A 20 9.97 21.04 22.44
N GLY A 21 8.87 20.41 22.02
CA GLY A 21 7.56 21.05 21.90
C GLY A 21 7.32 21.95 20.68
N GLY A 22 8.18 21.94 19.66
CA GLY A 22 7.98 22.70 18.42
C GLY A 22 7.10 21.94 17.42
N ARG A 23 6.09 22.61 16.85
CA ARG A 23 5.37 22.09 15.68
C ARG A 23 6.34 21.98 14.49
N PRO A 24 6.26 20.93 13.66
CA PRO A 24 7.04 20.87 12.43
C PRO A 24 6.75 22.09 11.55
N ALA A 25 7.69 22.41 10.65
CA ALA A 25 7.48 23.48 9.70
C ALA A 25 6.19 23.23 8.89
N PRO A 26 5.45 24.28 8.48
CA PRO A 26 4.23 24.12 7.68
C PRO A 26 4.48 23.23 6.45
N GLY A 27 3.65 22.20 6.28
CA GLY A 27 3.75 21.26 5.18
C GLY A 27 4.73 20.09 5.37
N VAL A 28 5.45 20.03 6.49
CA VAL A 28 6.29 18.87 6.85
C VAL A 28 5.46 17.87 7.68
N PRO A 29 5.43 16.58 7.32
CA PRO A 29 4.74 15.54 8.08
C PRO A 29 5.18 15.48 9.55
N LEU A 30 4.23 15.30 10.49
CA LEU A 30 4.53 15.10 11.92
C LEU A 30 5.39 13.85 12.17
N THR A 31 5.26 12.89 11.26
CA THR A 31 5.95 11.59 11.29
C THR A 31 7.35 11.63 10.68
N LEU A 32 7.78 12.75 10.09
CA LEU A 32 9.18 12.93 9.67
C LEU A 32 10.07 13.20 10.90
N ARG A 33 10.52 12.12 11.55
CA ARG A 33 11.42 12.17 12.72
C ARG A 33 12.69 11.37 12.45
N PRO A 34 13.73 11.97 11.86
CA PRO A 34 15.00 11.29 11.67
C PRO A 34 15.71 11.05 13.01
N VAL A 35 16.55 10.01 13.04
CA VAL A 35 17.45 9.66 14.14
C VAL A 35 18.37 10.84 14.42
N GLN A 36 18.33 11.32 15.67
CA GLN A 36 19.10 12.49 16.11
C GLN A 36 20.49 12.07 16.62
N ASP A 37 21.30 11.48 15.74
CA ASP A 37 22.66 11.05 16.07
C ASP A 37 23.62 11.39 14.92
N PRO A 38 24.76 12.07 15.18
CA PRO A 38 25.72 12.45 14.14
C PRO A 38 26.39 11.26 13.44
N ARG A 39 26.28 10.05 14.00
CA ARG A 39 26.79 8.80 13.40
C ARG A 39 25.79 8.19 12.41
N ALA A 40 24.54 8.67 12.39
CA ALA A 40 23.48 8.19 11.50
C ALA A 40 23.31 9.14 10.31
N THR A 41 23.16 8.56 9.12
CA THR A 41 22.69 9.27 7.92
C THR A 41 21.39 8.66 7.44
N GLN A 42 20.42 9.49 7.05
CA GLN A 42 19.13 9.05 6.51
C GLN A 42 18.79 9.85 5.27
N ALA A 43 18.41 9.13 4.21
CA ALA A 43 17.88 9.72 2.99
C ALA A 43 16.39 10.01 3.13
N GLY A 44 15.88 10.93 2.31
CA GLY A 44 14.46 11.25 2.25
C GLY A 44 13.83 10.35 1.21
N VAL A 45 12.82 9.61 1.60
CA VAL A 45 12.11 8.69 0.69
C VAL A 45 10.72 9.23 0.49
N PHE A 46 10.35 9.45 -0.78
CA PHE A 46 8.99 9.85 -1.10
C PHE A 46 8.03 8.77 -0.60
N ASP A 47 6.99 9.21 0.09
CA ASP A 47 5.95 8.34 0.63
C ASP A 47 4.61 8.77 0.03
N PRO A 48 4.03 7.99 -0.91
CA PRO A 48 2.73 8.29 -1.49
C PRO A 48 1.65 8.51 -0.43
N ALA A 49 1.73 7.85 0.73
CA ALA A 49 0.75 8.00 1.80
C ALA A 49 0.73 9.40 2.42
N LEU A 50 1.81 10.17 2.23
CA LEU A 50 2.01 11.53 2.72
C LEU A 50 1.77 12.59 1.65
N LYS A 51 1.23 12.23 0.46
CA LYS A 51 1.01 13.19 -0.65
C LYS A 51 0.09 14.38 -0.34
N ALA A 52 -0.62 14.35 0.78
CA ALA A 52 -1.36 15.53 1.25
C ALA A 52 -0.41 16.67 1.69
N HIS A 53 0.85 16.35 1.97
CA HIS A 53 1.90 17.27 2.37
C HIS A 53 2.74 17.73 1.17
N PRO A 54 3.07 19.02 1.04
CA PRO A 54 4.04 19.50 0.05
C PRO A 54 5.41 18.81 0.11
N TYR A 55 5.78 18.31 1.30
CA TYR A 55 7.01 17.57 1.57
C TYR A 55 6.67 16.12 1.98
N ALA A 56 6.04 15.37 1.06
CA ALA A 56 5.58 13.99 1.24
C ALA A 56 6.73 12.96 1.36
N TYR A 57 7.65 13.19 2.31
CA TYR A 57 8.84 12.36 2.53
C TYR A 57 8.82 11.78 3.95
N ARG A 58 9.28 10.54 4.06
CA ARG A 58 9.70 9.91 5.33
C ARG A 58 11.22 9.83 5.40
N ALA A 59 11.75 9.61 6.59
CA ALA A 59 13.16 9.23 6.75
C ALA A 59 13.35 7.76 6.35
N ALA A 60 14.36 7.46 5.53
CA ALA A 60 14.83 6.09 5.27
C ALA A 60 15.37 5.45 6.54
N ASP A 61 15.63 4.14 6.52
CA ASP A 61 16.39 3.52 7.60
C ASP A 61 17.80 4.15 7.73
N PRO A 62 18.31 4.31 8.97
CA PRO A 62 19.60 4.93 9.20
C PRO A 62 20.74 4.06 8.68
N ARG A 63 21.69 4.71 8.01
CA ARG A 63 22.99 4.15 7.66
C ARG A 63 24.01 4.62 8.66
N PHE A 64 24.85 3.69 9.12
CA PHE A 64 25.92 3.95 10.06
C PHE A 64 27.26 3.68 9.37
N THR A 65 28.23 4.56 9.58
CA THR A 65 29.59 4.36 9.06
C THR A 65 30.32 3.24 9.80
N ASP A 66 29.95 2.96 11.05
CA ASP A 66 30.42 1.82 11.83
C ASP A 66 29.47 0.61 11.64
N PRO A 67 29.95 -0.49 11.01
CA PRO A 67 29.15 -1.69 10.81
C PRO A 67 28.68 -2.35 12.11
N GLY A 68 29.48 -2.28 13.18
CA GLY A 68 29.12 -2.87 14.48
C GLY A 68 27.98 -2.10 15.14
N LEU A 69 28.03 -0.77 15.07
CA LEU A 69 26.92 0.09 15.51
C LEU A 69 25.65 -0.18 14.71
N GLY A 70 25.77 -0.27 13.37
CA GLY A 70 24.64 -0.56 12.50
C GLY A 70 23.99 -1.91 12.85
N ALA A 71 24.79 -2.98 12.94
CA ALA A 71 24.29 -4.30 13.30
C ALA A 71 23.56 -4.30 14.65
N ALA A 72 24.11 -3.62 15.67
CA ALA A 72 23.50 -3.50 16.99
C ALA A 72 22.18 -2.69 16.95
N TRP A 73 22.13 -1.61 16.15
CA TRP A 73 20.91 -0.81 15.99
C TRP A 73 19.79 -1.60 15.29
N TYR A 74 20.08 -2.32 14.20
CA TYR A 74 19.09 -3.15 13.51
C TYR A 74 18.61 -4.32 14.38
N ALA A 75 19.49 -4.92 15.20
CA ALA A 75 19.08 -5.92 16.18
C ALA A 75 18.11 -5.32 17.22
N ALA A 76 18.42 -4.14 17.77
CA ALA A 76 17.54 -3.44 18.70
C ALA A 76 16.19 -3.06 18.04
N ARG A 77 16.18 -2.65 16.77
CA ARG A 77 14.95 -2.37 16.02
C ARG A 77 14.08 -3.62 15.82
N ARG A 78 14.67 -4.75 15.43
CA ARG A 78 13.95 -6.03 15.32
C ARG A 78 13.37 -6.44 16.67
N ARG A 79 14.14 -6.27 17.75
CA ARG A 79 13.63 -6.47 19.11
C ARG A 79 12.46 -5.55 19.44
N ALA A 80 12.53 -4.28 19.08
CA ALA A 80 11.43 -3.34 19.26
C ALA A 80 10.16 -3.82 18.51
N MET A 81 10.30 -4.25 17.26
CA MET A 81 9.19 -4.83 16.49
C MET A 81 8.59 -6.07 17.16
N ASP A 82 9.43 -7.01 17.62
CA ASP A 82 8.96 -8.22 18.33
C ASP A 82 8.16 -7.88 19.60
N LEU A 83 8.67 -6.95 20.42
CA LEU A 83 8.00 -6.47 21.62
C LEU A 83 6.64 -5.85 21.31
N LEU A 84 6.58 -5.05 20.24
CA LEU A 84 5.37 -4.36 19.81
C LEU A 84 4.33 -5.33 19.26
N LEU A 85 4.74 -6.30 18.43
CA LEU A 85 3.86 -7.35 17.92
C LEU A 85 3.27 -8.19 19.06
N ALA A 86 4.10 -8.56 20.05
CA ALA A 86 3.64 -9.26 21.24
C ALA A 86 2.66 -8.40 22.07
N ALA A 87 2.99 -7.12 22.29
CA ALA A 87 2.12 -6.19 23.02
C ALA A 87 0.76 -6.00 22.32
N ILE A 88 0.73 -5.93 20.99
CA ILE A 88 -0.51 -5.85 20.21
C ILE A 88 -1.30 -7.15 20.33
N ALA A 89 -0.65 -8.31 20.24
CA ALA A 89 -1.30 -9.62 20.35
C ALA A 89 -1.97 -9.85 21.71
N ASP A 90 -1.38 -9.31 22.77
CA ASP A 90 -1.93 -9.38 24.14
C ASP A 90 -2.89 -8.22 24.46
N SER A 91 -3.13 -7.31 23.51
CA SER A 91 -4.00 -6.14 23.71
C SER A 91 -5.48 -6.46 23.44
N PRO A 92 -6.42 -5.67 23.97
CA PRO A 92 -7.85 -5.80 23.62
C PRO A 92 -8.15 -5.48 22.15
N TRP A 93 -7.18 -4.99 21.39
CA TRP A 93 -7.33 -4.60 19.99
C TRP A 93 -6.94 -5.71 19.01
N ALA A 94 -6.34 -6.81 19.48
CA ALA A 94 -5.81 -7.88 18.62
C ALA A 94 -6.86 -8.45 17.63
N GLU A 95 -8.12 -8.60 18.07
CA GLU A 95 -9.19 -9.11 17.21
C GLU A 95 -9.64 -8.11 16.13
N ALA A 96 -9.41 -6.81 16.36
CA ALA A 96 -9.74 -5.73 15.43
C ALA A 96 -8.62 -5.40 14.45
N LEU A 97 -7.47 -6.07 14.53
CA LEU A 97 -6.29 -5.78 13.74
C LEU A 97 -5.86 -6.98 12.91
N VAL A 98 -5.81 -6.79 11.59
CA VAL A 98 -5.32 -7.79 10.65
C VAL A 98 -3.98 -7.33 10.11
N LEU A 99 -2.90 -8.00 10.54
CA LEU A 99 -1.55 -7.74 10.08
C LEU A 99 -1.43 -8.01 8.58
N ARG A 100 -0.66 -7.18 7.89
CA ARG A 100 -0.29 -7.33 6.48
C ARG A 100 1.13 -6.82 6.25
N GLY A 101 1.56 -6.81 5.00
CA GLY A 101 2.80 -6.14 4.61
C GLY A 101 4.06 -6.91 4.95
N SER A 102 5.17 -6.18 5.09
CA SER A 102 6.53 -6.71 5.02
C SER A 102 6.91 -7.68 6.13
N VAL A 103 6.32 -7.55 7.32
CA VAL A 103 6.52 -8.51 8.43
C VAL A 103 6.05 -9.92 8.06
N LEU A 104 4.92 -10.05 7.38
CA LEU A 104 4.44 -11.36 6.93
C LEU A 104 5.36 -11.95 5.85
N LEU A 105 5.84 -11.13 4.93
CA LEU A 105 6.79 -11.57 3.89
C LEU A 105 8.08 -12.08 4.51
N SER A 106 8.60 -11.39 5.53
CA SER A 106 9.77 -11.85 6.29
C SER A 106 9.51 -13.20 6.98
N ALA A 107 8.33 -13.37 7.59
CA ALA A 107 7.95 -14.64 8.20
C ALA A 107 7.82 -15.80 7.20
N TRP A 108 7.39 -15.53 5.96
CA TRP A 108 7.21 -16.55 4.92
C TRP A 108 8.48 -16.87 4.14
N PHE A 109 9.31 -15.86 3.84
CA PHE A 109 10.42 -15.98 2.89
C PHE A 109 11.81 -15.80 3.52
N GLY A 110 11.88 -15.44 4.80
CA GLY A 110 13.14 -15.27 5.51
C GLY A 110 14.08 -14.30 4.80
N ALA A 111 15.30 -14.76 4.47
CA ALA A 111 16.33 -13.93 3.83
C ALA A 111 16.00 -13.48 2.39
N GLN A 112 14.99 -14.08 1.73
CA GLN A 112 14.54 -13.61 0.42
C GLN A 112 13.62 -12.39 0.56
N ALA A 113 12.95 -12.20 1.69
CA ALA A 113 12.19 -10.98 1.91
C ALA A 113 13.12 -9.84 2.33
N ARG A 114 12.76 -8.63 1.91
CA ARG A 114 13.36 -7.41 2.42
C ARG A 114 13.09 -7.24 3.92
N GLU A 115 14.01 -6.57 4.61
CA GLU A 115 13.84 -6.20 6.03
C GLU A 115 12.54 -5.39 6.20
N PRO A 116 11.66 -5.76 7.15
CA PRO A 116 10.43 -5.02 7.40
C PRO A 116 10.69 -3.55 7.79
N GLY A 117 9.97 -2.62 7.16
CA GLY A 117 10.09 -1.18 7.38
C GLY A 117 9.16 -0.64 8.48
N ASP A 118 8.01 -1.28 8.62
CA ASP A 118 6.82 -0.81 9.32
C ASP A 118 5.93 -1.99 9.74
N LEU A 119 4.91 -1.70 10.55
CA LEU A 119 3.81 -2.62 10.85
C LEU A 119 2.53 -2.13 10.17
N ASP A 120 2.02 -2.88 9.21
CA ASP A 120 0.78 -2.54 8.49
C ASP A 120 -0.41 -3.34 9.02
N PHE A 121 -1.51 -2.65 9.31
CA PHE A 121 -2.76 -3.27 9.77
C PHE A 121 -3.97 -2.81 8.95
N VAL A 122 -4.85 -3.76 8.63
CA VAL A 122 -6.24 -3.45 8.31
C VAL A 122 -7.07 -3.49 9.59
N VAL A 123 -7.82 -2.42 9.85
CA VAL A 123 -8.74 -2.35 10.98
C VAL A 123 -10.08 -2.98 10.60
N VAL A 124 -10.53 -3.95 11.39
CA VAL A 124 -11.79 -4.68 11.20
C VAL A 124 -12.74 -4.44 12.38
N PRO A 125 -14.08 -4.48 12.16
CA PRO A 125 -14.74 -4.70 10.87
C PRO A 125 -14.71 -3.43 9.99
N PRO A 126 -14.97 -3.53 8.67
CA PRO A 126 -14.83 -2.39 7.74
C PRO A 126 -15.77 -1.21 8.03
N GLN A 127 -16.76 -1.38 8.91
CA GLN A 127 -17.61 -0.29 9.38
C GLN A 127 -16.91 0.60 10.43
N TRP A 128 -15.75 0.19 10.95
CA TRP A 128 -14.93 1.03 11.83
C TRP A 128 -14.37 2.20 11.04
N ARG A 129 -14.84 3.40 11.37
CA ARG A 129 -14.40 4.65 10.75
C ARG A 129 -13.26 5.31 11.50
N ILE A 130 -12.36 5.94 10.75
CA ILE A 130 -11.18 6.61 11.28
C ILE A 130 -11.51 7.74 12.26
N GLU A 131 -12.70 8.36 12.17
CA GLU A 131 -13.10 9.49 13.03
C GLU A 131 -13.70 9.06 14.37
N GLU A 132 -13.92 7.77 14.60
CA GLU A 132 -14.54 7.30 15.84
C GLU A 132 -13.62 7.48 17.06
N PRO A 133 -14.16 7.82 18.25
CA PRO A 133 -13.35 7.98 19.47
C PRO A 133 -12.50 6.74 19.81
N ARG A 134 -13.05 5.54 19.57
CA ARG A 134 -12.33 4.27 19.77
C ARG A 134 -11.04 4.15 18.96
N THR A 135 -10.90 4.88 17.85
CA THR A 135 -9.65 4.93 17.07
C THR A 135 -8.52 5.56 17.87
N ALA A 136 -8.77 6.69 18.54
CA ALA A 136 -7.76 7.31 19.41
C ALA A 136 -7.44 6.42 20.61
N GLU A 137 -8.46 5.80 21.22
CA GLU A 137 -8.27 4.86 22.33
C GLU A 137 -7.40 3.65 21.94
N MET A 138 -7.56 3.16 20.70
CA MET A 138 -6.76 2.07 20.13
C MET A 138 -5.29 2.47 20.01
N LEU A 139 -5.00 3.59 19.36
CA LEU A 139 -3.62 4.05 19.12
C LEU A 139 -2.89 4.34 20.43
N ASP A 140 -3.53 5.07 21.34
CA ASP A 140 -2.98 5.36 22.66
C ASP A 140 -2.82 4.07 23.50
N GLY A 141 -3.75 3.13 23.35
CA GLY A 141 -3.71 1.83 24.00
C GLY A 141 -2.52 0.98 23.53
N ILE A 142 -2.25 0.95 22.23
CA ILE A 142 -1.10 0.26 21.64
C ILE A 142 0.22 0.87 22.13
N ALA A 143 0.32 2.20 22.14
CA ALA A 143 1.51 2.88 22.64
C ALA A 143 1.79 2.56 24.12
N ARG A 144 0.74 2.57 24.97
CA ARG A 144 0.86 2.18 26.39
C ARG A 144 1.18 0.71 26.58
N ALA A 145 0.60 -0.17 25.76
CA ALA A 145 0.90 -1.61 25.81
C ALA A 145 2.38 -1.87 25.47
N ALA A 146 2.92 -1.19 24.47
CA ALA A 146 4.33 -1.30 24.10
C ALA A 146 5.28 -0.76 25.19
N GLU A 147 4.94 0.37 25.81
CA GLU A 147 5.67 0.90 26.97
C GLU A 147 5.66 -0.09 28.14
N ALA A 148 4.50 -0.66 28.47
CA ALA A 148 4.36 -1.66 29.53
C ALA A 148 5.12 -2.96 29.21
N ALA A 149 5.17 -3.35 27.93
CA ALA A 149 5.91 -4.52 27.45
C ALA A 149 7.42 -4.29 27.34
N SER A 150 7.91 -3.05 27.53
CA SER A 150 9.33 -2.75 27.45
C SER A 150 10.14 -3.53 28.48
N HIS A 151 10.99 -4.44 28.00
CA HIS A 151 11.90 -5.21 28.83
C HIS A 151 13.24 -5.43 28.14
N GLY A 152 14.30 -5.58 28.94
CA GLY A 152 15.66 -5.71 28.44
C GLY A 152 16.21 -4.39 27.90
N PRO A 153 16.97 -4.40 26.79
CA PRO A 153 17.69 -3.22 26.31
C PRO A 153 16.80 -2.20 25.59
N VAL A 154 15.61 -2.59 25.13
CA VAL A 154 14.71 -1.71 24.36
C VAL A 154 13.59 -1.17 25.24
N ARG A 155 13.37 0.15 25.18
CA ARG A 155 12.29 0.84 25.90
C ARG A 155 11.51 1.77 24.98
N PHE A 156 10.19 1.66 25.02
CA PHE A 156 9.27 2.59 24.37
C PHE A 156 8.86 3.72 25.32
N THR A 157 8.49 4.87 24.76
CA THR A 157 7.92 6.00 25.51
C THR A 157 6.57 6.38 24.91
N ALA A 158 5.47 5.96 25.53
CA ALA A 158 4.14 6.13 24.97
C ALA A 158 3.77 7.61 24.79
N SER A 159 4.18 8.46 25.73
CA SER A 159 3.91 9.91 25.68
C SER A 159 4.64 10.66 24.57
N GLU A 160 5.65 10.04 23.93
CA GLU A 160 6.39 10.63 22.81
C GLU A 160 5.84 10.18 21.45
N ALA A 161 4.86 9.26 21.44
CA ALA A 161 4.22 8.77 20.23
C ALA A 161 3.50 9.90 19.49
N VAL A 162 3.55 9.86 18.16
CA VAL A 162 2.81 10.80 17.31
C VAL A 162 1.97 10.06 16.29
N SER A 163 0.78 10.57 16.02
CA SER A 163 -0.07 10.05 14.96
C SER A 163 -0.47 11.14 13.98
N GLU A 164 -0.67 10.74 12.73
CA GLU A 164 -1.08 11.62 11.63
C GLU A 164 -2.02 10.86 10.68
N ASP A 165 -2.94 11.60 10.05
CA ASP A 165 -3.75 11.04 8.97
C ASP A 165 -2.87 10.77 7.76
N ILE A 166 -3.03 9.61 7.15
CA ILE A 166 -2.38 9.23 5.91
C ILE A 166 -3.44 8.79 4.89
N TRP A 167 -3.13 8.95 3.61
CA TRP A 167 -3.98 8.42 2.54
C TRP A 167 -3.29 7.24 1.88
N THR A 168 -3.65 6.04 2.31
CA THR A 168 -3.00 4.82 1.87
C THR A 168 -3.50 4.46 0.46
N TYR A 169 -2.61 4.58 -0.54
CA TYR A 169 -2.85 4.24 -1.95
C TYR A 169 -4.08 4.95 -2.55
N ASP A 170 -4.29 6.21 -2.17
CA ASP A 170 -5.31 7.10 -2.73
C ASP A 170 -6.77 6.64 -2.60
N ARG A 171 -7.01 5.56 -1.84
CA ARG A 171 -8.28 4.83 -1.88
C ARG A 171 -8.98 4.77 -0.53
N VAL A 172 -8.23 4.55 0.55
CA VAL A 172 -8.79 4.33 1.89
C VAL A 172 -8.14 5.22 2.94
N PRO A 173 -8.94 5.72 3.91
CA PRO A 173 -8.40 6.55 4.98
C PRO A 173 -7.48 5.70 5.87
N GLY A 174 -6.35 6.28 6.27
CA GLY A 174 -5.40 5.63 7.16
C GLY A 174 -4.91 6.54 8.28
N ARG A 175 -4.36 5.91 9.32
CA ARG A 175 -3.65 6.60 10.40
C ARG A 175 -2.28 5.98 10.56
N ARG A 176 -1.24 6.82 10.55
CA ARG A 176 0.11 6.43 10.93
C ARG A 176 0.36 6.74 12.39
N LEU A 177 0.93 5.80 13.13
CA LEU A 177 1.47 5.97 14.47
C LEU A 177 2.99 5.77 14.40
N LEU A 178 3.76 6.74 14.86
CA LEU A 178 5.19 6.63 15.03
C LEU A 178 5.50 6.52 16.52
N LEU A 179 6.05 5.38 16.93
CA LEU A 179 6.34 5.05 18.32
C LEU A 179 7.86 5.01 18.57
N PRO A 180 8.42 5.99 19.30
CA PRO A 180 9.85 6.03 19.60
C PRO A 180 10.29 4.92 20.54
N TRP A 181 11.50 4.40 20.29
CA TRP A 181 12.18 3.46 21.17
C TRP A 181 13.62 3.90 21.43
N ARG A 182 14.16 3.50 22.59
CA ARG A 182 15.54 3.75 23.00
C ARG A 182 16.22 2.44 23.40
N ALA A 183 17.53 2.39 23.18
CA ALA A 183 18.36 1.31 23.71
C ALA A 183 19.70 1.86 24.21
N ASP A 184 20.14 1.37 25.37
CA ASP A 184 21.33 1.91 26.06
C ASP A 184 22.58 1.79 25.15
N GLY A 185 23.24 2.91 24.89
CA GLY A 185 24.44 2.97 24.05
C GLY A 185 24.19 3.05 22.53
N LEU A 186 22.93 3.01 22.10
CA LEU A 186 22.54 3.11 20.69
C LEU A 186 21.81 4.43 20.40
N PRO A 187 21.88 4.93 19.15
CA PRO A 187 20.99 5.97 18.66
C PRO A 187 19.52 5.58 18.85
N ASP A 188 18.69 6.55 19.26
CA ASP A 188 17.23 6.37 19.34
C ASP A 188 16.65 5.96 17.97
N GLY A 189 15.52 5.25 17.99
CA GLY A 189 14.78 4.88 16.79
C GLY A 189 13.28 5.05 16.96
N ALA A 190 12.53 4.67 15.94
CA ALA A 190 11.07 4.61 16.00
C ALA A 190 10.55 3.43 15.19
N ILE A 191 9.40 2.90 15.60
CA ILE A 191 8.61 1.96 14.78
C ILE A 191 7.41 2.70 14.22
N GLN A 192 7.22 2.58 12.92
CA GLN A 192 6.05 3.06 12.21
C GLN A 192 4.97 1.96 12.21
N LEU A 193 3.73 2.35 12.50
CA LEU A 193 2.56 1.51 12.38
C LEU A 193 1.52 2.22 11.53
N ASP A 194 1.05 1.58 10.46
CA ASP A 194 0.04 2.12 9.56
C ASP A 194 -1.25 1.33 9.72
N PHE A 195 -2.35 2.04 9.97
CA PHE A 195 -3.68 1.49 10.16
C PHE A 195 -4.58 1.95 9.02
N VAL A 196 -5.10 1.01 8.25
CA VAL A 196 -6.05 1.27 7.16
C VAL A 196 -7.46 0.99 7.64
N PHE A 197 -8.38 1.92 7.41
CA PHE A 197 -9.78 1.83 7.81
C PHE A 197 -10.68 1.63 6.59
N ASN A 198 -11.86 1.06 6.82
CA ASN A 198 -12.89 0.86 5.79
C ASN A 198 -12.49 -0.05 4.62
N GLU A 199 -11.33 -0.71 4.70
CA GLU A 199 -10.89 -1.70 3.73
C GLU A 199 -11.63 -3.02 3.93
N PRO A 200 -12.40 -3.51 2.93
CA PRO A 200 -13.00 -4.83 3.02
C PRO A 200 -11.95 -5.91 2.75
N LEU A 201 -12.00 -6.97 3.57
CA LEU A 201 -11.16 -8.15 3.37
C LEU A 201 -11.87 -9.13 2.43
N ARG A 202 -11.41 -9.23 1.18
CA ARG A 202 -11.95 -10.16 0.16
C ARG A 202 -11.68 -11.62 0.47
N VAL A 203 -10.67 -11.87 1.31
CA VAL A 203 -10.40 -13.18 1.91
C VAL A 203 -10.41 -13.01 3.43
N PRO A 204 -11.09 -13.87 4.20
CA PRO A 204 -11.08 -13.78 5.67
C PRO A 204 -9.65 -13.81 6.22
N PRO A 205 -9.37 -13.07 7.31
CA PRO A 205 -8.07 -13.12 7.95
C PRO A 205 -7.80 -14.51 8.53
N GLN A 206 -6.53 -14.87 8.60
CA GLN A 206 -6.06 -16.14 9.14
C GLN A 206 -5.11 -15.89 10.31
N PRO A 207 -5.14 -16.73 11.37
CA PRO A 207 -4.15 -16.61 12.43
C PRO A 207 -2.74 -16.88 11.89
N ALA A 208 -1.82 -15.94 12.09
CA ALA A 208 -0.39 -16.11 11.80
C ALA A 208 0.42 -16.19 13.09
N LEU A 209 1.38 -17.11 13.12
CA LEU A 209 2.42 -17.15 14.14
C LEU A 209 3.66 -16.44 13.60
N LEU A 210 4.05 -15.37 14.28
CA LEU A 210 5.23 -14.58 13.95
C LEU A 210 6.35 -15.01 14.88
N PRO A 211 7.40 -15.69 14.38
CA PRO A 211 8.55 -16.01 15.21
C PRO A 211 9.25 -14.71 15.64
N ALA A 212 9.75 -14.67 16.87
CA ALA A 212 10.64 -13.59 17.29
C ALA A 212 11.93 -13.63 16.47
N ALA A 213 12.42 -12.49 16.02
CA ALA A 213 13.57 -12.38 15.13
C ALA A 213 14.85 -12.96 15.74
N GLU A 214 15.04 -12.83 17.06
CA GLU A 214 16.18 -13.38 17.80
C GLU A 214 15.93 -14.78 18.41
N GLY A 215 14.77 -15.39 18.09
CA GLY A 215 14.35 -16.68 18.60
C GLY A 215 13.98 -16.68 20.09
N PRO A 216 13.53 -17.83 20.63
CA PRO A 216 13.03 -17.93 22.00
C PRO A 216 14.11 -17.72 23.08
N ALA A 217 15.39 -17.77 22.71
CA ALA A 217 16.52 -17.63 23.63
C ALA A 217 16.65 -16.22 24.25
N THR A 218 16.05 -15.20 23.64
CA THR A 218 16.07 -13.80 24.11
C THR A 218 14.85 -13.42 24.94
N GLY A 219 14.00 -14.40 25.28
CA GLY A 219 12.86 -14.21 26.19
C GLY A 219 11.62 -13.53 25.58
N THR A 220 11.63 -13.17 24.29
CA THR A 220 10.40 -12.84 23.55
C THR A 220 9.76 -14.10 23.02
N ALA A 221 8.53 -14.36 23.44
CA ALA A 221 7.65 -15.26 22.71
C ALA A 221 7.30 -14.64 21.36
N GLY A 222 7.18 -15.47 20.32
CA GLY A 222 6.59 -15.02 19.05
C GLY A 222 5.15 -14.52 19.26
N ALA A 223 4.65 -13.70 18.33
CA ALA A 223 3.31 -13.14 18.40
C ALA A 223 2.31 -13.97 17.58
N ARG A 224 1.07 -14.09 18.05
CA ARG A 224 -0.03 -14.68 17.28
C ARG A 224 -1.08 -13.61 17.00
N LEU A 225 -1.25 -13.26 15.73
CA LEU A 225 -2.17 -12.21 15.28
C LEU A 225 -3.06 -12.71 14.14
N ASN A 226 -4.20 -12.05 13.95
CA ASN A 226 -4.92 -12.17 12.69
C ASN A 226 -4.08 -11.52 11.59
N ALA A 227 -4.00 -12.16 10.42
CA ALA A 227 -3.16 -11.72 9.32
C ALA A 227 -3.85 -11.96 7.96
N ALA A 228 -3.45 -11.17 6.97
CA ALA A 228 -3.79 -11.44 5.58
C ALA A 228 -3.09 -12.72 5.09
N SER A 229 -3.77 -13.48 4.22
CA SER A 229 -3.14 -14.62 3.55
C SER A 229 -2.10 -14.14 2.52
N PRO A 230 -1.17 -15.02 2.10
CA PRO A 230 -0.30 -14.74 0.96
C PRO A 230 -1.08 -14.38 -0.31
N GLU A 231 -2.20 -15.06 -0.57
CA GLU A 231 -3.07 -14.80 -1.73
C GLU A 231 -3.68 -13.39 -1.70
N LEU A 232 -4.22 -12.96 -0.56
CA LEU A 232 -4.77 -11.60 -0.42
C LEU A 232 -3.67 -10.55 -0.51
N SER A 233 -2.49 -10.85 0.05
CA SER A 233 -1.32 -9.98 -0.04
C SER A 233 -0.88 -9.79 -1.49
N LEU A 234 -0.88 -10.86 -2.30
CA LEU A 234 -0.57 -10.79 -3.74
C LEU A 234 -1.60 -9.97 -4.51
N ALA A 235 -2.90 -10.21 -4.27
CA ALA A 235 -3.96 -9.45 -4.90
C ALA A 235 -3.84 -7.95 -4.63
N TRP A 236 -3.51 -7.55 -3.40
CA TRP A 236 -3.25 -6.15 -3.06
C TRP A 236 -2.01 -5.58 -3.76
N LYS A 237 -0.91 -6.33 -3.84
CA LYS A 237 0.30 -5.88 -4.54
C LYS A 237 0.01 -5.61 -6.01
N LEU A 238 -0.71 -6.51 -6.67
CA LEU A 238 -1.13 -6.34 -8.06
C LEU A 238 -2.08 -5.16 -8.23
N MET A 239 -3.02 -4.98 -7.31
CA MET A 239 -3.88 -3.79 -7.30
C MET A 239 -3.05 -2.50 -7.24
N TRP A 240 -2.12 -2.37 -6.28
CA TRP A 240 -1.30 -1.15 -6.16
C TRP A 240 -0.44 -0.90 -7.39
N LEU A 241 0.19 -1.94 -7.94
CA LEU A 241 1.01 -1.84 -9.14
C LEU A 241 0.22 -1.35 -10.36
N VAL A 242 -1.04 -1.78 -10.48
CA VAL A 242 -1.91 -1.46 -11.61
C VAL A 242 -2.64 -0.13 -11.43
N SER A 243 -3.11 0.16 -10.21
CA SER A 243 -4.07 1.24 -9.98
C SER A 243 -3.50 2.52 -9.38
N ASP A 244 -2.35 2.45 -8.72
CA ASP A 244 -1.86 3.61 -8.00
C ASP A 244 -1.17 4.60 -8.95
N ALA A 245 -1.29 5.89 -8.63
CA ALA A 245 -0.58 6.93 -9.36
C ALA A 245 0.95 6.86 -9.18
N TYR A 246 1.43 6.13 -8.17
CA TYR A 246 2.84 6.03 -7.77
C TYR A 246 3.20 4.59 -7.38
N PRO A 247 3.16 3.62 -8.32
CA PRO A 247 3.54 2.25 -8.03
C PRO A 247 4.99 2.19 -7.54
N GLN A 248 5.31 1.27 -6.63
CA GLN A 248 6.63 1.21 -5.99
C GLN A 248 7.38 -0.07 -6.37
N GLY A 249 8.71 0.03 -6.58
CA GLY A 249 9.55 -1.14 -6.89
C GLY A 249 9.51 -2.24 -5.82
N LYS A 250 9.34 -1.87 -4.55
CA LYS A 250 9.14 -2.84 -3.45
C LYS A 250 7.88 -3.69 -3.64
N ASP A 251 6.83 -3.13 -4.23
CA ASP A 251 5.57 -3.84 -4.44
C ASP A 251 5.69 -4.85 -5.59
N LEU A 252 6.46 -4.52 -6.64
CA LEU A 252 6.84 -5.47 -7.70
C LEU A 252 7.66 -6.63 -7.14
N TYR A 253 8.71 -6.33 -6.35
CA TYR A 253 9.54 -7.35 -5.74
C TYR A 253 8.73 -8.30 -4.84
N ASP A 254 7.92 -7.72 -3.94
CA ASP A 254 7.04 -8.48 -3.04
C ASP A 254 6.02 -9.33 -3.83
N ALA A 255 5.46 -8.80 -4.94
CA ALA A 255 4.52 -9.52 -5.80
C ALA A 255 5.15 -10.74 -6.48
N VAL A 256 6.40 -10.63 -6.94
CA VAL A 256 7.12 -11.76 -7.55
C VAL A 256 7.29 -12.90 -6.54
N LEU A 257 7.79 -12.60 -5.34
CA LEU A 257 7.98 -13.62 -4.29
C LEU A 257 6.66 -14.31 -3.92
N LEU A 258 5.57 -13.54 -3.85
CA LEU A 258 4.25 -14.08 -3.56
C LEU A 258 3.70 -14.94 -4.71
N ALA A 259 3.81 -14.48 -5.95
CA ALA A 259 3.28 -15.19 -7.11
C ALA A 259 4.01 -16.52 -7.37
N GLU A 260 5.31 -16.57 -7.14
CA GLU A 260 6.10 -17.80 -7.32
C GLU A 260 5.83 -18.85 -6.23
N SER A 261 5.29 -18.44 -5.08
CA SER A 261 5.06 -19.31 -3.93
C SER A 261 3.60 -19.63 -3.65
N THR A 262 2.66 -18.83 -4.17
CA THR A 262 1.25 -18.89 -3.83
C THR A 262 0.38 -18.78 -5.08
N PRO A 263 -0.55 -19.73 -5.33
CA PRO A 263 -1.52 -19.56 -6.39
C PRO A 263 -2.49 -18.42 -6.07
N LEU A 264 -2.77 -17.57 -7.07
CA LEU A 264 -3.79 -16.53 -6.98
C LEU A 264 -5.03 -16.97 -7.74
N ARG A 265 -6.18 -17.06 -7.07
CA ARG A 265 -7.46 -17.23 -7.78
C ARG A 265 -7.80 -15.95 -8.51
N TYR A 266 -8.18 -16.04 -9.78
CA TYR A 266 -8.50 -14.86 -10.58
C TYR A 266 -9.69 -14.11 -9.99
N GLN A 267 -10.63 -14.83 -9.38
CA GLN A 267 -11.75 -14.22 -8.64
C GLN A 267 -11.28 -13.29 -7.52
N VAL A 268 -10.26 -13.66 -6.73
CA VAL A 268 -9.77 -12.82 -5.63
C VAL A 268 -9.15 -11.54 -6.19
N LEU A 269 -8.40 -11.65 -7.30
CA LEU A 269 -7.88 -10.49 -8.01
C LEU A 269 -9.02 -9.61 -8.54
N ARG A 270 -10.01 -10.16 -9.23
CA ARG A 270 -11.18 -9.40 -9.71
C ARG A 270 -11.90 -8.67 -8.58
N ASP A 271 -12.16 -9.37 -7.48
CA ASP A 271 -12.97 -8.85 -6.39
C ASP A 271 -12.26 -7.71 -5.65
N ILE A 272 -10.91 -7.63 -5.62
CA ILE A 272 -10.21 -6.51 -4.97
C ILE A 272 -10.36 -5.19 -5.73
N PHE A 273 -10.49 -5.23 -7.06
CA PHE A 273 -10.65 -4.02 -7.88
C PHE A 273 -12.02 -3.35 -7.72
N THR A 274 -13.00 -4.05 -7.16
CA THR A 274 -14.37 -3.51 -6.97
C THR A 274 -14.46 -2.38 -5.93
N ASP A 275 -13.42 -2.21 -5.11
CA ASP A 275 -13.32 -1.12 -4.14
C ASP A 275 -12.59 0.12 -4.68
N GLY A 276 -12.03 0.02 -5.88
CA GLY A 276 -11.26 1.08 -6.52
C GLY A 276 -12.10 2.03 -7.39
N GLU A 277 -11.44 2.61 -8.38
CA GLU A 277 -12.08 3.44 -9.39
C GLU A 277 -12.96 2.60 -10.33
N ALA A 278 -14.12 3.14 -10.69
CA ALA A 278 -15.10 2.43 -11.50
C ALA A 278 -14.55 2.05 -12.88
N LEU A 279 -13.55 2.76 -13.41
CA LEU A 279 -12.94 2.43 -14.70
C LEU A 279 -12.48 0.97 -14.75
N TYR A 280 -12.02 0.41 -13.63
CA TYR A 280 -11.59 -0.99 -13.57
C TYR A 280 -12.73 -1.98 -13.78
N ALA A 281 -14.00 -1.57 -13.78
CA ALA A 281 -15.12 -2.43 -14.14
C ALA A 281 -15.05 -2.95 -15.59
N GLU A 282 -14.37 -2.23 -16.49
CA GLU A 282 -14.24 -2.58 -17.90
C GLU A 282 -12.79 -2.85 -18.33
N HIS A 283 -11.86 -2.86 -17.37
CA HIS A 283 -10.43 -3.10 -17.60
C HIS A 283 -9.94 -4.28 -16.75
N PRO A 284 -10.18 -5.53 -17.19
CA PRO A 284 -9.63 -6.71 -16.54
C PRO A 284 -8.11 -6.63 -16.43
N VAL A 285 -7.57 -7.12 -15.32
CA VAL A 285 -6.12 -7.32 -15.20
C VAL A 285 -5.74 -8.61 -15.90
N GLU A 286 -4.90 -8.50 -16.92
CA GLU A 286 -4.49 -9.60 -17.80
C GLU A 286 -2.96 -9.69 -17.92
N ALA A 287 -2.47 -10.70 -18.64
CA ALA A 287 -1.04 -10.85 -18.92
C ALA A 287 -0.44 -9.59 -19.56
N PHE A 288 -1.18 -8.93 -20.46
CA PHE A 288 -0.75 -7.66 -21.05
C PHE A 288 -0.63 -6.55 -20.01
N THR A 289 -1.57 -6.44 -19.06
CA THR A 289 -1.51 -5.48 -17.96
C THR A 289 -0.25 -5.64 -17.13
N ILE A 290 0.16 -6.89 -16.86
CA ILE A 290 1.39 -7.20 -16.12
C ILE A 290 2.64 -6.82 -16.93
N ALA A 291 2.67 -7.15 -18.23
CA ALA A 291 3.81 -6.81 -19.10
C ALA A 291 4.07 -5.30 -19.16
N GLU A 292 3.00 -4.49 -19.16
CA GLU A 292 3.11 -3.03 -19.18
C GLU A 292 3.65 -2.43 -17.86
N LEU A 293 3.68 -3.20 -16.77
CA LEU A 293 4.24 -2.72 -15.49
C LEU A 293 5.73 -2.37 -15.61
N GLY A 294 6.47 -2.97 -16.56
CA GLY A 294 7.86 -2.60 -16.80
C GLY A 294 8.01 -1.11 -17.11
N HIS A 295 7.06 -0.52 -17.84
CA HIS A 295 7.11 0.89 -18.18
C HIS A 295 6.69 1.81 -17.02
N THR A 296 5.79 1.35 -16.15
CA THR A 296 5.24 2.17 -15.06
C THR A 296 6.07 2.09 -13.78
N VAL A 297 6.61 0.92 -13.45
CA VAL A 297 7.36 0.64 -12.21
C VAL A 297 8.84 1.00 -12.32
N SER A 298 9.40 1.09 -13.53
CA SER A 298 10.77 1.62 -13.70
C SER A 298 10.94 3.01 -13.07
N VAL A 299 9.85 3.78 -12.97
CA VAL A 299 9.81 4.99 -12.13
C VAL A 299 9.55 4.58 -10.68
N GLY A 300 10.60 4.51 -9.86
CA GLY A 300 10.52 4.12 -8.45
C GLY A 300 11.33 2.86 -8.11
N TRP A 301 11.88 2.17 -9.12
CA TRP A 301 12.82 1.07 -8.91
C TRP A 301 14.11 1.55 -8.23
N GLU A 302 14.60 2.74 -8.57
CA GLU A 302 15.77 3.37 -8.00
C GLU A 302 15.66 3.57 -6.47
N HIS A 303 14.45 3.81 -5.96
CA HIS A 303 14.20 3.92 -4.52
C HIS A 303 14.36 2.56 -3.84
N PHE A 304 13.81 1.50 -4.44
CA PHE A 304 13.97 0.14 -3.94
C PHE A 304 15.43 -0.31 -3.99
N ALA A 305 16.12 -0.09 -5.11
CA ALA A 305 17.53 -0.43 -5.28
C ALA A 305 18.44 0.33 -4.32
N SER A 306 18.12 1.59 -4.01
CA SER A 306 18.82 2.37 -2.99
C SER A 306 18.62 1.81 -1.59
N GLU A 307 17.39 1.44 -1.19
CA GLU A 307 17.12 0.89 0.14
C GLU A 307 17.64 -0.55 0.29
N TYR A 308 17.56 -1.38 -0.75
CA TYR A 308 17.86 -2.82 -0.72
C TYR A 308 18.79 -3.26 -1.88
N PRO A 309 20.03 -2.77 -1.95
CA PRO A 309 20.93 -3.01 -3.09
C PRO A 309 21.28 -4.49 -3.30
N HIS A 310 21.26 -5.30 -2.24
CA HIS A 310 21.51 -6.75 -2.30
C HIS A 310 20.34 -7.57 -2.87
N LEU A 311 19.13 -6.99 -2.91
CA LEU A 311 17.94 -7.63 -3.49
C LEU A 311 17.64 -7.11 -4.90
N ALA A 312 18.11 -5.90 -5.21
CA ALA A 312 17.87 -5.26 -6.50
C ALA A 312 18.87 -5.65 -7.59
N ARG A 313 19.98 -6.33 -7.25
CA ARG A 313 20.90 -6.87 -8.24
C ARG A 313 20.49 -8.28 -8.63
N PRO A 314 20.50 -8.64 -9.93
CA PRO A 314 20.49 -10.04 -10.33
C PRO A 314 21.63 -10.77 -9.60
N ALA A 315 21.42 -12.04 -9.24
CA ALA A 315 22.53 -12.86 -8.78
C ALA A 315 23.60 -12.81 -9.87
N GLU A 316 24.80 -12.33 -9.55
CA GLU A 316 25.90 -12.26 -10.50
C GLU A 316 26.05 -13.64 -11.15
N ASP A 317 25.87 -13.72 -12.46
CA ASP A 317 26.36 -14.87 -13.20
C ASP A 317 27.86 -14.92 -12.90
N GLU A 318 28.31 -15.90 -12.12
CA GLU A 318 29.73 -16.14 -11.76
C GLU A 318 30.62 -16.45 -12.98
N ASN A 319 30.20 -16.08 -14.20
CA ASN A 319 30.82 -16.39 -15.49
C ASN A 319 30.94 -15.19 -16.45
N GLU A 320 30.89 -13.94 -15.99
CA GLU A 320 31.35 -12.83 -16.83
C GLU A 320 32.88 -12.67 -16.71
N ASN A 321 33.55 -13.13 -17.77
CA ASN A 321 34.98 -12.95 -18.02
C ASN A 321 35.45 -11.51 -17.71
N GLU A 322 36.55 -11.42 -16.97
CA GLU A 322 37.33 -10.22 -16.60
C GLU A 322 37.92 -9.42 -17.80
N ASN A 323 37.24 -9.30 -18.94
CA ASN A 323 37.78 -8.61 -20.12
C ASN A 323 36.75 -7.69 -20.82
N ASN A 324 36.16 -6.75 -20.09
CA ASN A 324 35.56 -5.59 -20.74
C ASN A 324 35.83 -4.31 -19.94
N ASP A 325 36.99 -3.70 -20.21
CA ASP A 325 37.38 -2.36 -19.75
C ASP A 325 36.56 -1.28 -20.49
N ASN A 326 35.24 -1.26 -20.30
CA ASN A 326 34.39 -0.15 -20.71
C ASN A 326 33.62 0.35 -19.48
N ASP A 327 34.18 1.39 -18.84
CA ASP A 327 33.65 2.13 -17.68
C ASP A 327 32.32 2.89 -17.93
N ASN A 328 31.46 2.43 -18.86
CA ASN A 328 30.17 3.04 -19.19
C ASN A 328 28.94 2.13 -19.01
N ASP A 329 29.10 0.83 -18.69
CA ASP A 329 27.97 -0.14 -18.73
C ASP A 329 27.28 -0.35 -17.36
N ALA A 330 27.71 0.33 -16.29
CA ALA A 330 27.13 0.13 -14.95
C ALA A 330 25.77 0.83 -14.73
N ASP A 331 25.44 1.84 -15.55
CA ASP A 331 24.14 2.53 -15.50
C ASP A 331 23.05 1.75 -16.26
N ASP A 332 23.39 1.02 -17.32
CA ASP A 332 22.42 0.24 -18.13
C ASP A 332 21.89 -1.01 -17.38
N ALA A 333 22.68 -1.58 -16.47
CA ALA A 333 22.30 -2.80 -15.75
C ALA A 333 21.12 -2.60 -14.77
N TYR A 334 20.82 -1.37 -14.34
CA TYR A 334 19.66 -1.08 -13.48
C TYR A 334 18.36 -0.87 -14.27
N ASP A 335 18.44 -0.51 -15.56
CA ASP A 335 17.27 -0.28 -16.41
C ASP A 335 16.57 -1.58 -16.82
N ASP A 336 17.28 -2.71 -16.85
CA ASP A 336 16.73 -4.02 -17.27
C ASP A 336 16.13 -4.86 -16.11
N VAL A 337 16.45 -4.56 -14.85
CA VAL A 337 16.00 -5.37 -13.69
C VAL A 337 14.47 -5.39 -13.51
N PRO A 338 13.75 -4.26 -13.64
CA PRO A 338 12.29 -4.27 -13.56
C PRO A 338 11.66 -5.22 -14.58
N TYR A 339 12.18 -5.30 -15.80
CA TYR A 339 11.63 -6.13 -16.87
C TYR A 339 11.77 -7.63 -16.57
N HIS A 340 12.93 -8.08 -16.06
CA HIS A 340 13.09 -9.48 -15.65
C HIS A 340 12.13 -9.88 -14.51
N LEU A 341 11.88 -8.98 -13.55
CA LEU A 341 10.89 -9.24 -12.50
C LEU A 341 9.46 -9.27 -13.03
N VAL A 342 9.13 -8.41 -13.99
CA VAL A 342 7.85 -8.42 -14.70
C VAL A 342 7.65 -9.73 -15.47
N ASP A 343 8.67 -10.23 -16.15
CA ASP A 343 8.61 -11.52 -16.86
C ASP A 343 8.35 -12.68 -15.90
N ARG A 344 9.04 -12.70 -14.76
CA ARG A 344 8.80 -13.70 -13.70
C ARG A 344 7.39 -13.61 -13.14
N LEU A 345 6.91 -12.40 -12.85
CA LEU A 345 5.55 -12.17 -12.37
C LEU A 345 4.51 -12.64 -13.39
N ALA A 346 4.68 -12.29 -14.66
CA ALA A 346 3.79 -12.70 -15.74
C ALA A 346 3.76 -14.23 -15.90
N ALA A 347 4.93 -14.89 -15.85
CA ALA A 347 5.03 -16.34 -15.91
C ALA A 347 4.32 -17.01 -14.73
N ALA A 348 4.52 -16.51 -13.51
CA ALA A 348 3.88 -17.04 -12.31
C ALA A 348 2.35 -16.85 -12.30
N LEU A 349 1.85 -15.77 -12.90
CA LEU A 349 0.40 -15.48 -13.00
C LEU A 349 -0.29 -16.09 -14.22
N ALA A 350 0.45 -16.70 -15.15
CA ALA A 350 -0.15 -17.33 -16.34
C ALA A 350 -1.26 -18.34 -16.02
N PRO A 351 -1.17 -19.20 -14.97
CA PRO A 351 -2.27 -20.09 -14.59
C PRO A 351 -3.52 -19.33 -14.14
N THR A 352 -3.37 -18.22 -13.42
CA THR A 352 -4.47 -17.36 -12.95
C THR A 352 -5.26 -16.79 -14.13
N PHE A 353 -4.56 -16.25 -15.13
CA PHE A 353 -5.22 -15.68 -16.32
C PHE A 353 -5.85 -16.73 -17.24
N ALA A 354 -5.49 -18.00 -17.09
CA ALA A 354 -6.10 -19.11 -17.81
C ALA A 354 -7.38 -19.65 -17.15
N GLU A 355 -7.78 -19.15 -15.96
CA GLU A 355 -8.98 -19.62 -15.26
C GLU A 355 -10.30 -19.27 -15.97
N VAL A 356 -10.29 -18.22 -16.80
CA VAL A 356 -11.48 -17.69 -17.47
C VAL A 356 -11.24 -17.64 -18.98
N ASP A 357 -12.22 -18.07 -19.77
CA ASP A 357 -12.18 -17.96 -21.23
C ASP A 357 -12.03 -16.48 -21.64
N PRO A 358 -11.03 -16.12 -22.46
CA PRO A 358 -10.88 -14.75 -22.97
C PRO A 358 -12.15 -14.17 -23.58
N ALA A 359 -13.01 -15.00 -24.21
CA ALA A 359 -14.27 -14.56 -24.78
C ALA A 359 -15.32 -14.16 -23.73
N ALA A 360 -15.21 -14.66 -22.50
CA ALA A 360 -16.11 -14.38 -21.38
C ALA A 360 -15.53 -13.39 -20.36
N LEU A 361 -14.23 -13.06 -20.48
CA LEU A 361 -13.49 -12.33 -19.45
C LEU A 361 -14.10 -10.98 -19.10
N ALA A 362 -14.39 -10.15 -20.10
CA ALA A 362 -14.93 -8.80 -19.88
C ALA A 362 -16.28 -8.84 -19.13
N ASP A 363 -17.14 -9.80 -19.46
CA ASP A 363 -18.44 -9.96 -18.79
C ASP A 363 -18.25 -10.48 -17.36
N TRP A 364 -17.47 -11.55 -17.20
CA TRP A 364 -17.18 -12.15 -15.89
C TRP A 364 -16.49 -11.17 -14.93
N TRP A 365 -15.61 -10.31 -15.45
CA TRP A 365 -14.92 -9.29 -14.66
C TRP A 365 -15.89 -8.22 -14.15
N ALA A 366 -16.68 -7.66 -15.06
CA ALA A 366 -17.67 -6.64 -14.74
C ALA A 366 -18.78 -7.15 -13.81
N ASP A 367 -19.10 -8.45 -13.83
CA ASP A 367 -20.13 -9.04 -12.96
C ASP A 367 -19.87 -8.79 -11.47
N ALA A 368 -18.60 -8.77 -11.03
CA ALA A 368 -18.27 -8.44 -9.63
C ALA A 368 -18.69 -7.02 -9.22
N TRP A 369 -18.55 -6.07 -10.14
CA TRP A 369 -19.06 -4.71 -9.95
C TRP A 369 -20.59 -4.69 -9.92
N LEU A 370 -21.23 -5.40 -10.85
CA LEU A 370 -22.69 -5.47 -10.92
C LEU A 370 -23.30 -6.09 -9.65
N GLU A 371 -22.66 -7.10 -9.07
CA GLU A 371 -23.06 -7.72 -7.80
C GLU A 371 -23.06 -6.71 -6.65
N GLN A 372 -22.06 -5.81 -6.59
CA GLN A 372 -22.01 -4.77 -5.55
C GLN A 372 -22.97 -3.60 -5.77
N LEU A 373 -23.24 -3.27 -7.03
CA LEU A 373 -24.12 -2.16 -7.38
C LEU A 373 -25.61 -2.55 -7.27
N ARG A 374 -25.93 -3.84 -7.37
CA ARG A 374 -27.32 -4.34 -7.34
C ARG A 374 -28.04 -4.03 -6.02
N PRO A 375 -27.47 -4.25 -4.82
CA PRO A 375 -28.09 -3.82 -3.56
C PRO A 375 -28.29 -2.30 -3.49
N VAL A 376 -27.32 -1.51 -3.97
CA VAL A 376 -27.42 -0.04 -3.97
C VAL A 376 -28.62 0.43 -4.82
N LEU A 377 -28.80 -0.16 -6.00
CA LEU A 377 -29.94 0.12 -6.85
C LEU A 377 -31.27 -0.36 -6.21
N ALA A 378 -31.27 -1.54 -5.60
CA ALA A 378 -32.47 -2.11 -4.99
C ALA A 378 -32.98 -1.31 -3.79
N GLU A 379 -32.07 -0.82 -2.94
CA GLU A 379 -32.39 -0.13 -1.69
C GLU A 379 -32.54 1.38 -1.88
N GLY A 380 -31.63 2.00 -2.65
CA GLY A 380 -31.55 3.46 -2.82
C GLY A 380 -32.05 3.96 -4.17
N GLY A 381 -32.43 3.07 -5.08
CA GLY A 381 -32.86 3.43 -6.42
C GLY A 381 -31.74 4.02 -7.29
N LEU A 382 -32.15 4.58 -8.43
CA LEU A 382 -31.22 5.13 -9.41
C LEU A 382 -30.36 6.30 -8.88
N PRO A 383 -30.87 7.26 -8.09
CA PRO A 383 -30.05 8.35 -7.57
C PRO A 383 -28.88 7.86 -6.70
N ALA A 384 -29.13 6.88 -5.81
CA ALA A 384 -28.08 6.32 -4.96
C ALA A 384 -27.03 5.55 -5.77
N LEU A 385 -27.47 4.80 -6.81
CA LEU A 385 -26.56 4.12 -7.73
C LEU A 385 -25.65 5.13 -8.45
N GLN A 386 -26.21 6.22 -8.99
CA GLN A 386 -25.43 7.23 -9.69
C GLN A 386 -24.49 7.98 -8.75
N GLU A 387 -24.90 8.24 -7.51
CA GLU A 387 -24.02 8.83 -6.50
C GLU A 387 -22.85 7.90 -6.16
N ARG A 388 -23.10 6.59 -6.01
CA ARG A 388 -22.05 5.59 -5.77
C ARG A 388 -21.05 5.53 -6.93
N LEU A 389 -21.53 5.51 -8.17
CA LEU A 389 -20.68 5.48 -9.37
C LEU A 389 -19.85 6.76 -9.51
N ALA A 390 -20.46 7.94 -9.28
CA ALA A 390 -19.73 9.21 -9.32
C ALA A 390 -18.66 9.31 -8.21
N LYS A 391 -18.95 8.80 -7.00
CA LYS A 391 -17.97 8.71 -5.91
C LYS A 391 -16.82 7.75 -6.24
N ALA A 392 -17.09 6.70 -6.99
CA ALA A 392 -16.09 5.80 -7.56
C ALA A 392 -15.44 6.36 -8.85
N GLN A 393 -15.59 7.65 -9.12
CA GLN A 393 -14.98 8.35 -10.26
C GLN A 393 -15.35 7.77 -11.64
N ALA A 394 -16.54 7.16 -11.77
CA ALA A 394 -17.03 6.73 -13.08
C ALA A 394 -17.16 7.93 -14.03
N THR A 395 -16.79 7.73 -15.29
CA THR A 395 -17.22 8.63 -16.36
C THR A 395 -18.73 8.50 -16.57
N PHE A 396 -19.35 9.51 -17.18
CA PHE A 396 -20.79 9.43 -17.49
C PHE A 396 -21.10 8.24 -18.42
N ALA A 397 -20.26 8.01 -19.44
CA ALA A 397 -20.39 6.88 -20.37
C ALA A 397 -20.34 5.52 -19.65
N LEU A 398 -19.37 5.34 -18.74
CA LEU A 398 -19.24 4.12 -17.96
C LEU A 398 -20.44 3.91 -17.03
N ALA A 399 -20.86 4.97 -16.33
CA ALA A 399 -22.01 4.89 -15.44
C ALA A 399 -23.29 4.52 -16.21
N HIS A 400 -23.46 5.05 -17.42
CA HIS A 400 -24.53 4.67 -18.34
C HIS A 400 -24.48 3.18 -18.70
N ARG A 401 -23.32 2.67 -19.16
CA ARG A 401 -23.15 1.26 -19.53
C ARG A 401 -23.43 0.30 -18.36
N LEU A 402 -22.85 0.56 -17.18
CA LEU A 402 -23.07 -0.25 -15.98
C LEU A 402 -24.54 -0.23 -15.54
N THR A 403 -25.18 0.95 -15.58
CA THR A 403 -26.61 1.07 -15.25
C THR A 403 -27.48 0.31 -16.25
N LYS A 404 -27.19 0.41 -17.55
CA LYS A 404 -27.90 -0.34 -18.59
C LYS A 404 -27.81 -1.85 -18.36
N ARG A 405 -26.61 -2.35 -18.04
CA ARG A 405 -26.41 -3.78 -17.69
C ARG A 405 -27.23 -4.19 -16.47
N LEU A 406 -27.28 -3.37 -15.42
CA LEU A 406 -28.08 -3.66 -14.21
C LEU A 406 -29.59 -3.71 -14.48
N LEU A 407 -30.11 -2.80 -15.32
CA LEU A 407 -31.53 -2.74 -15.67
C LEU A 407 -31.94 -3.86 -16.64
N GLY A 408 -30.98 -4.40 -17.39
CA GLY A 408 -31.19 -5.50 -18.32
C GLY A 408 -32.02 -5.11 -19.56
N PRO A 409 -32.40 -6.09 -20.39
CA PRO A 409 -33.03 -5.85 -21.70
C PRO A 409 -34.39 -5.14 -21.66
N GLY A 410 -35.08 -5.13 -20.52
CA GLY A 410 -36.36 -4.44 -20.34
C GLY A 410 -36.24 -2.99 -19.87
N GLY A 411 -35.01 -2.47 -19.72
CA GLY A 411 -34.75 -1.09 -19.32
C GLY A 411 -35.05 -0.06 -20.43
N PRO A 412 -34.91 1.25 -20.11
CA PRO A 412 -35.02 2.31 -21.10
C PRO A 412 -33.99 2.15 -22.24
N ASP A 413 -34.30 2.71 -23.41
CA ASP A 413 -33.29 2.84 -24.47
C ASP A 413 -32.15 3.80 -24.07
N ASP A 414 -31.11 3.87 -24.90
CA ASP A 414 -29.89 4.63 -24.55
C ASP A 414 -30.14 6.12 -24.32
N ALA A 415 -31.03 6.72 -25.11
CA ALA A 415 -31.35 8.14 -25.01
C ALA A 415 -32.17 8.42 -23.74
N ALA A 416 -33.22 7.63 -23.51
CA ALA A 416 -34.07 7.76 -22.33
C ALA A 416 -33.28 7.49 -21.03
N LEU A 417 -32.38 6.50 -21.04
CA LEU A 417 -31.50 6.24 -19.90
C LEU A 417 -30.56 7.42 -19.64
N ALA A 418 -29.92 7.96 -20.69
CA ALA A 418 -29.00 9.09 -20.53
C ALA A 418 -29.71 10.34 -19.98
N GLU A 419 -30.92 10.65 -20.45
CA GLU A 419 -31.74 11.74 -19.89
C GLU A 419 -32.07 11.50 -18.41
N LEU A 420 -32.43 10.27 -18.06
CA LEU A 420 -32.71 9.88 -16.68
C LEU A 420 -31.46 10.03 -15.79
N LEU A 421 -30.28 9.65 -16.28
CA LEU A 421 -29.04 9.83 -15.53
C LEU A 421 -28.70 11.31 -15.35
N LEU A 422 -28.85 12.15 -16.38
CA LEU A 422 -28.59 13.59 -16.29
C LEU A 422 -29.55 14.33 -15.34
N SER A 423 -30.69 13.72 -15.01
CA SER A 423 -31.58 14.23 -13.96
C SER A 423 -31.06 13.97 -12.54
N CYS A 424 -30.10 13.05 -12.37
CA CYS A 424 -29.49 12.75 -11.08
C CYS A 424 -28.49 13.86 -10.67
N PRO A 425 -28.52 14.32 -9.40
CA PRO A 425 -27.61 15.36 -8.91
C PRO A 425 -26.12 15.08 -9.13
N ALA A 426 -25.73 13.81 -9.09
CA ALA A 426 -24.38 13.32 -9.35
C ALA A 426 -23.80 13.79 -10.70
N TRP A 427 -24.66 14.03 -11.69
CA TRP A 427 -24.26 14.40 -13.06
C TRP A 427 -24.64 15.83 -13.44
N SER A 428 -24.98 16.67 -12.44
CA SER A 428 -25.44 18.04 -12.64
C SER A 428 -24.46 18.93 -13.43
N TYR A 429 -23.14 18.70 -13.27
CA TYR A 429 -22.10 19.37 -14.06
C TYR A 429 -22.27 19.09 -15.56
N TRP A 430 -22.33 17.81 -15.96
CA TRP A 430 -22.48 17.41 -17.36
C TRP A 430 -23.82 17.85 -17.95
N ALA A 431 -24.89 17.78 -17.15
CA ALA A 431 -26.20 18.30 -17.53
C ALA A 431 -26.15 19.81 -17.82
N GLY A 432 -25.38 20.58 -17.05
CA GLY A 432 -25.11 21.99 -17.31
C GLY A 432 -24.38 22.21 -18.64
N ARG A 433 -23.29 21.48 -18.87
CA ARG A 433 -22.48 21.57 -20.10
C ARG A 433 -23.29 21.24 -21.36
N LEU A 434 -24.20 20.27 -21.29
CA LEU A 434 -25.12 19.96 -22.39
C LEU A 434 -26.11 21.12 -22.65
N ARG A 435 -26.72 21.69 -21.60
CA ARG A 435 -27.65 22.82 -21.75
C ARG A 435 -26.99 24.06 -22.33
N GLU A 436 -25.71 24.27 -22.03
CA GLU A 436 -24.88 25.36 -22.58
C GLU A 436 -24.45 25.10 -24.04
N GLY A 437 -24.72 23.92 -24.60
CA GLY A 437 -24.25 23.52 -25.92
C GLY A 437 -22.73 23.32 -26.00
N ALA A 438 -22.05 23.22 -24.85
CA ALA A 438 -20.61 23.07 -24.79
C ALA A 438 -20.14 21.63 -25.13
N LEU A 439 -21.05 20.66 -25.04
CA LEU A 439 -20.84 19.24 -25.36
C LEU A 439 -22.11 18.66 -26.00
N THR A 440 -22.02 17.51 -26.65
CA THR A 440 -23.16 16.76 -27.19
C THR A 440 -23.43 15.49 -26.38
N MET A 441 -24.65 14.96 -26.46
CA MET A 441 -24.98 13.68 -25.83
C MET A 441 -24.10 12.54 -26.36
N GLU A 442 -23.85 12.54 -27.67
CA GLU A 442 -22.95 11.57 -28.30
C GLU A 442 -21.54 11.63 -27.71
N TRP A 443 -21.03 12.82 -27.40
CA TRP A 443 -19.71 12.97 -26.77
C TRP A 443 -19.70 12.40 -25.34
N LEU A 444 -20.77 12.56 -24.58
CA LEU A 444 -20.86 12.04 -23.20
C LEU A 444 -20.99 10.52 -23.11
N LEU A 445 -21.49 9.87 -24.15
CA LEU A 445 -21.69 8.42 -24.21
C LEU A 445 -20.50 7.67 -24.82
N ARG A 446 -19.52 8.39 -25.38
CA ARG A 446 -18.22 7.85 -25.76
C ARG A 446 -17.35 7.76 -24.52
#